data_AF-A0A2J6J0V6-F1
#
_entry.id   AF-A0A2J6J0V6-F1
#
_cell.length_a   1.000
_cell.length_b   1.000
_cell.length_c   1.000
_cell.angle_alpha   90.00
_cell.angle_beta   90.00
_cell.angle_gamma   90.00
#
_symmetry.space_group_name_H-M   'P 1'
#
loop_
_entity.id
_entity.type
_entity.pdbx_description
1 polymer ?
#
loop_
_entity_poly.entity_id
_entity_poly.type
_entity_poly.pdbx_seq_one_letter_code
_entity_poly.pdbx_strand_id
1 'polypeptide(L)' 'AYEVADLEAALADLKAKGVRLIDETPRNGAHGTRIAFLHPKASGGVLTELCQAGH' A
#
# COMPACT_ATOMS: atom_id res chain seq x y z
N ALA A 1 -5.50 8.16 1.76
CA ALA A 1 -4.38 7.37 2.27
C ALA A 1 -4.85 6.61 3.51
N TYR A 2 -4.48 5.34 3.64
CA TYR A 2 -4.64 4.58 4.88
C TYR A 2 -3.26 4.40 5.52
N GLU A 3 -3.12 4.79 6.78
CA GLU A 3 -1.90 4.55 7.53
C GLU A 3 -1.87 3.10 8.03
N VAL A 4 -0.74 2.44 7.83
CA VAL A 4 -0.47 1.08 8.31
C VAL A 4 0.85 1.05 9.07
N ALA A 5 0.92 0.19 10.08
CA ALA A 5 2.13 0.03 10.89
C ALA A 5 3.28 -0.62 10.11
N ASP A 6 2.96 -1.59 9.24
CA ASP A 6 3.92 -2.29 8.39
C ASP A 6 3.34 -2.45 6.98
N LEU A 7 3.91 -1.69 6.05
CA LEU A 7 3.50 -1.68 4.65
C LEU A 7 3.88 -2.98 3.94
N GLU A 8 5.01 -3.60 4.28
CA GLU A 8 5.45 -4.86 3.66
C GLU A 8 4.49 -6.00 4.06
N ALA A 9 4.17 -6.08 5.34
CA ALA A 9 3.20 -7.06 5.85
C ALA A 9 1.81 -6.85 5.26
N ALA A 10 1.33 -5.59 5.19
CA ALA A 10 0.04 -5.26 4.60
C ALA A 10 -0.02 -5.63 3.11
N LEU A 11 1.01 -5.31 2.32
CA LEU A 11 1.09 -5.68 0.90
C LEU A 11 1.14 -7.19 0.71
N ALA A 12 1.89 -7.92 1.54
CA ALA A 12 1.95 -9.38 1.49
C ALA A 12 0.59 -10.03 1.77
N ASP A 13 -0.13 -9.56 2.79
CA ASP A 13 -1.48 -10.03 3.12
C ASP A 13 -2.48 -9.72 1.99
N LEU A 14 -2.44 -8.51 1.44
CA LEU A 14 -3.28 -8.12 0.30
C LEU A 14 -2.99 -8.98 -0.93
N LYS A 15 -1.72 -9.23 -1.24
CA LYS A 15 -1.30 -10.11 -2.34
C LYS A 15 -1.77 -11.54 -2.12
N ALA A 16 -1.68 -12.06 -0.89
CA ALA A 16 -2.18 -13.38 -0.52
C ALA A 16 -3.70 -13.49 -0.67
N LYS A 17 -4.44 -12.39 -0.43
CA LYS A 17 -5.88 -12.27 -0.67
C LYS A 17 -6.25 -12.07 -2.15
N GLY A 18 -5.27 -12.04 -3.06
CA GLY A 18 -5.49 -11.84 -4.49
C GLY A 18 -5.80 -10.39 -4.88
N VAL A 19 -5.54 -9.43 -3.99
CA VAL A 19 -5.69 -8.01 -4.28
C VAL A 19 -4.60 -7.60 -5.27
N ARG A 20 -5.01 -6.97 -6.36
CA ARG A 20 -4.07 -6.45 -7.35
C ARG A 20 -3.41 -5.18 -6.82
N LEU A 21 -2.10 -5.24 -6.62
CA LEU A 21 -1.28 -4.10 -6.19
C LEU A 21 -0.76 -3.35 -7.43
N ILE A 22 -0.61 -2.02 -7.32
CA ILE A 22 0.21 -1.25 -8.28
C ILE A 22 1.66 -1.34 -7.84
N ASP A 23 1.91 -1.13 -6.56
CA ASP A 23 3.24 -1.27 -5.97
C ASP A 23 3.29 -2.57 -5.17
N GLU A 24 4.07 -3.53 -5.64
CA GLU A 24 4.29 -4.79 -4.91
C GLU A 24 5.26 -4.63 -3.74
N THR A 25 6.09 -3.59 -3.78
CA THR A 25 7.04 -3.24 -2.73
C THR A 25 6.84 -1.78 -2.31
N PRO A 26 7.00 -1.45 -1.01
CA PRO A 26 6.95 -0.07 -0.54
C PRO A 26 7.89 0.85 -1.32
N ARG A 27 7.43 2.06 -1.60
CA ARG A 27 8.23 3.14 -2.17
C ARG A 27 8.53 4.17 -1.09
N ASN A 28 9.65 4.86 -1.22
CA ASN A 28 9.91 6.02 -0.37
C ASN A 28 8.98 7.18 -0.76
N GLY A 29 8.16 7.61 0.17
CA GLY A 29 7.29 8.77 0.07
C GLY A 29 7.95 10.04 0.60
N ALA A 30 7.14 11.10 0.76
CA ALA A 30 7.61 12.36 1.33
C ALA A 30 7.97 12.19 2.82
N HIS A 31 8.87 13.03 3.32
CA HIS A 31 9.25 13.07 4.75
C HIS A 31 9.76 11.74 5.34
N GLY A 32 10.35 10.86 4.53
CA GLY A 32 10.88 9.57 5.00
C GLY A 32 9.79 8.52 5.29
N THR A 33 8.56 8.78 4.88
CA THR A 33 7.47 7.79 4.95
C THR A 33 7.62 6.73 3.87
N ARG A 34 7.01 5.56 4.07
CA ARG A 34 6.87 4.55 3.01
C ARG A 34 5.45 4.56 2.49
N ILE A 35 5.26 4.45 1.18
CA ILE A 35 3.94 4.47 0.52
C ILE A 35 3.79 3.36 -0.49
N ALA A 36 2.56 2.94 -0.78
CA ALA A 36 2.25 1.96 -1.83
C ALA A 36 0.81 2.15 -2.32
N PHE A 37 0.58 1.90 -3.60
CA PHE A 37 -0.74 2.01 -4.21
C PHE A 37 -1.36 0.65 -4.53
N LEU A 38 -2.66 0.55 -4.32
CA LEU A 38 -3.50 -0.57 -4.78
C LEU A 38 -4.12 -0.22 -6.13
N HIS A 39 -4.28 -1.25 -6.96
CA HIS A 39 -4.91 -1.06 -8.25
C HIS A 39 -6.41 -0.74 -8.07
N PRO A 40 -6.97 0.31 -8.71
CA PRO A 40 -8.37 0.71 -8.57
C PRO A 40 -9.37 -0.43 -8.78
N LYS A 41 -9.05 -1.35 -9.71
CA LYS A 41 -9.84 -2.57 -9.96
C LYS A 41 -10.03 -3.48 -8.74
N ALA A 42 -9.10 -3.45 -7.79
CA ALA A 42 -9.19 -4.23 -6.55
C ALA A 42 -9.90 -3.48 -5.41
N SER A 43 -10.12 -2.17 -5.57
CA SER A 43 -10.69 -1.24 -4.58
C SER A 43 -11.94 -0.53 -5.12
N GLY A 44 -12.72 -1.20 -5.97
CA GLY A 44 -14.02 -0.68 -6.44
C GLY A 44 -13.94 0.55 -7.35
N GLY A 45 -12.84 0.74 -8.06
CA GLY A 45 -12.58 1.89 -8.94
C GLY A 45 -11.84 3.04 -8.27
N VAL A 46 -11.46 2.92 -7.00
CA VAL A 46 -10.78 3.97 -6.24
C VAL A 46 -9.29 3.70 -6.14
N LEU A 47 -8.44 4.62 -6.59
CA LEU A 47 -7.00 4.53 -6.33
C LEU A 47 -6.74 4.64 -4.82
N THR A 48 -6.35 3.53 -4.19
CA THR A 48 -6.14 3.46 -2.76
C THR A 48 -4.65 3.53 -2.45
N GLU A 49 -4.27 4.48 -1.62
CA GLU A 49 -2.90 4.68 -1.14
C GLU A 49 -2.77 4.16 0.28
N LEU A 50 -1.73 3.37 0.53
CA LEU A 50 -1.27 2.98 1.86
C LEU A 50 -0.01 3.80 2.18
N CYS A 51 0.08 4.30 3.41
CA CYS A 51 1.27 4.96 3.93
C CYS A 51 1.70 4.33 5.26
N GLN A 52 2.99 4.36 5.54
CA GLN A 52 3.58 3.99 6.82
C GLN A 52 4.42 5.17 7.28
N ALA A 53 4.05 5.77 8.40
CA ALA A 53 4.84 6.79 9.06
C ALA A 53 6.15 6.16 9.56
N GLY A 54 7.29 6.76 9.18
CA GLY A 54 8.58 6.36 9.72
C GLY A 54 8.62 6.68 11.22
N HIS A 55 8.83 5.68 12.05
CA HIS A 55 9.00 5.83 13.50
C HIS A 55 10.49 5.77 13.85
#